data_AF-B4NEC8-F1
#
_entry.id   AF-B4NEC8-F1
#
_cell.length_a   1.000
_cell.length_b   1.000
_cell.length_c   1.000
_cell.angle_alpha   90.00
_cell.angle_beta   90.00
_cell.angle_gamma   90.00
#
_symmetry.space_group_name_H-M   'P 1'
#
loop_
_entity.id
_entity.type
_entity.pdbx_description
1 polymer ?
#
loop_
_entity_poly.entity_id
_entity_poly.type
_entity_poly.pdbx_seq_one_letter_code
_entity_poly.pdbx_strand_id
1 'polypeptide(L)'
;MLPNPKGQLTKQLLDFFTQPLDHEENEAKIVQPFQRCGDLVHFQHDSLSVCDVSIMGHRINWEHFCLKNQLKMRWEKKGNNEAQAKVLFHEELVQKLLEESNETWLFPLESALPMPKERYALRFQRIPIIRYVLGAIMEQGADYGKHKDATVARPLSITLEAADCNDQELRYFRQYRLYHILLRLIAYSDWNVVPAAKKADNKIMNMRIQLQRPKKQKDNTVTIVCGPVLEPGKKTATNLKSGSYMALRSNDMILMAMHRNGVRDIGNNKRDAMLMESLGSAAVVVDLFEVRHASAATVVRNSSGCSKGAAFILYNSARLETLLRSFNAQVKAGVYQPLPPLNEIDFSLLEDDLDWQLIYGYLLAFPHVAESTLVQLQRGLCGVHTLVHFIADMARQFSRYYRNKQVLLQGRDQLTPVLHARVYLIKAVREVLNASLAIMGIKPVTYM
;
A
#
# COMPACT_ATOMS: atom_id res chain seq x y z
N MET A 1 -14.65 11.79 7.71
CA MET A 1 -13.87 11.53 6.47
C MET A 1 -13.57 10.05 6.41
N LEU A 2 -13.54 9.46 5.21
CA LEU A 2 -13.06 8.08 5.08
C LEU A 2 -11.55 8.07 5.39
N PRO A 3 -11.04 7.07 6.12
CA PRO A 3 -9.61 6.93 6.42
C PRO A 3 -8.75 6.71 5.16
N ASN A 4 -9.38 6.37 4.04
CA ASN A 4 -8.76 6.13 2.75
C ASN A 4 -9.07 7.24 1.73
N PRO A 5 -8.09 8.09 1.39
CA PRO A 5 -8.29 9.21 0.46
C PRO A 5 -8.65 8.78 -0.97
N LYS A 6 -8.08 7.67 -1.48
CA LYS A 6 -8.44 7.15 -2.82
C LYS A 6 -9.85 6.57 -2.84
N GLY A 7 -10.29 5.96 -1.75
CA GLY A 7 -11.69 5.51 -1.58
C GLY A 7 -12.66 6.68 -1.58
N GLN A 8 -12.33 7.77 -0.86
CA GLN A 8 -13.12 9.00 -0.86
C GLN A 8 -13.20 9.64 -2.25
N LEU A 9 -12.08 9.75 -2.95
CA LEU A 9 -12.04 10.27 -4.32
C LEU A 9 -12.85 9.41 -5.30
N THR A 10 -12.75 8.08 -5.20
CA THR A 10 -13.58 7.17 -5.99
C THR A 10 -15.06 7.43 -5.74
N LYS A 11 -15.46 7.60 -4.48
CA LYS A 11 -16.84 7.94 -4.12
C LYS A 11 -17.26 9.31 -4.71
N GLN A 12 -16.44 10.35 -4.56
CA GLN A 12 -16.72 11.69 -5.11
C GLN A 12 -16.90 11.65 -6.63
N LEU A 13 -16.05 10.89 -7.35
CA LEU A 13 -16.21 10.66 -8.79
C LEU A 13 -17.51 9.93 -9.14
N LEU A 14 -17.85 8.86 -8.41
CA LEU A 14 -19.09 8.11 -8.66
C LEU A 14 -20.33 8.96 -8.36
N ASP A 15 -20.32 9.70 -7.25
CA ASP A 15 -21.41 10.57 -6.83
C ASP A 15 -21.65 11.67 -7.86
N PHE A 16 -20.61 12.22 -8.51
CA PHE A 16 -20.78 13.21 -9.58
C PHE A 16 -21.60 12.69 -10.77
N PHE A 17 -21.39 11.44 -11.18
CA PHE A 17 -22.06 10.85 -12.33
C PHE A 17 -23.39 10.17 -12.00
N THR A 18 -23.60 9.78 -10.75
CA THR A 18 -24.69 8.90 -10.32
C THR A 18 -25.49 9.48 -9.16
N GLN A 19 -26.71 8.99 -8.97
CA GLN A 19 -27.58 9.33 -7.85
C GLN A 19 -28.45 8.13 -7.48
N PRO A 20 -28.95 8.01 -6.25
CA PRO A 20 -29.89 6.95 -5.87
C PRO A 20 -31.16 6.94 -6.75
N LEU A 21 -31.74 5.76 -6.98
CA LEU A 21 -32.98 5.63 -7.78
C LEU A 21 -34.16 6.37 -7.14
N ASP A 22 -34.31 6.28 -5.80
CA ASP A 22 -35.40 6.87 -5.02
C ASP A 22 -34.86 7.73 -3.85
N HIS A 23 -35.59 8.80 -3.51
CA HIS A 23 -35.31 9.70 -2.37
C HIS A 23 -35.71 9.12 -1.00
N GLU A 24 -36.16 7.86 -0.94
CA GLU A 24 -36.50 7.23 0.33
C GLU A 24 -35.23 6.81 1.09
N GLU A 25 -35.17 7.21 2.35
CA GLU A 25 -34.10 7.00 3.33
C GLU A 25 -33.86 5.51 3.70
N ASN A 26 -34.01 4.59 2.76
CA ASN A 26 -33.56 3.21 2.94
C ASN A 26 -32.07 3.18 2.65
N GLU A 27 -31.27 3.04 3.71
CA GLU A 27 -29.83 2.77 3.74
C GLU A 27 -29.31 2.37 2.36
N ALA A 28 -28.96 3.37 1.54
CA ALA A 28 -28.42 3.14 0.21
C ALA A 28 -27.29 2.15 0.41
N LYS A 29 -27.30 1.00 -0.30
CA LYS A 29 -26.17 0.09 -0.29
C LYS A 29 -24.96 0.91 -0.66
N ILE A 30 -24.22 1.35 0.36
CA ILE A 30 -23.05 2.21 0.20
C ILE A 30 -22.19 1.42 -0.76
N VAL A 31 -22.01 1.96 -1.98
CA VAL A 31 -21.11 1.38 -2.96
C VAL A 31 -19.83 1.11 -2.20
N GLN A 32 -19.50 -0.17 -2.00
CA GLN A 32 -18.34 -0.48 -1.19
C GLN A 32 -17.17 0.23 -1.86
N PRO A 33 -16.36 1.03 -1.12
CA PRO A 33 -15.30 1.83 -1.72
C PRO A 33 -14.28 0.99 -2.52
N PHE A 34 -14.35 -0.34 -2.38
CA PHE A 34 -13.45 -1.35 -2.92
C PHE A 34 -14.07 -2.27 -3.98
N GLN A 35 -15.31 -2.01 -4.41
CA GLN A 35 -15.80 -2.68 -5.61
C GLN A 35 -14.84 -2.29 -6.74
N ARG A 36 -14.30 -3.29 -7.47
CA ARG A 36 -13.37 -3.03 -8.57
C ARG A 36 -14.08 -2.16 -9.60
N CYS A 37 -13.94 -0.85 -9.45
CA CYS A 37 -14.36 0.14 -10.41
C CYS A 37 -13.32 0.26 -11.52
N GLY A 38 -12.28 -0.59 -11.59
CA GLY A 38 -11.21 -0.51 -12.61
C GLY A 38 -11.73 -0.41 -14.05
N ASP A 39 -12.90 -0.98 -14.32
CA ASP A 39 -13.58 -0.86 -15.61
C ASP A 39 -14.03 0.60 -15.85
N LEU A 40 -14.55 1.29 -14.83
CA LEU A 40 -15.03 2.68 -14.88
C LEU A 40 -13.99 3.73 -14.50
N VAL A 41 -13.27 3.59 -13.40
CA VAL A 41 -12.28 4.52 -12.84
C VAL A 41 -10.97 3.76 -12.65
N HIS A 42 -9.90 4.25 -13.27
CA HIS A 42 -8.59 3.63 -13.23
C HIS A 42 -7.54 4.64 -12.77
N PHE A 43 -6.93 4.39 -11.62
CA PHE A 43 -5.83 5.19 -11.08
C PHE A 43 -4.51 4.75 -11.73
N GLN A 44 -3.83 5.68 -12.39
CA GLN A 44 -2.56 5.39 -13.06
C GLN A 44 -1.42 5.29 -12.03
N HIS A 45 -0.47 4.39 -12.22
CA HIS A 45 0.67 4.21 -11.31
C HIS A 45 2.05 4.37 -11.98
N ASP A 46 2.16 4.10 -13.29
CA ASP A 46 3.47 4.05 -13.99
C ASP A 46 3.64 5.10 -15.10
N SER A 47 2.56 5.67 -15.63
CA SER A 47 2.60 6.62 -16.77
C SER A 47 1.86 7.92 -16.44
N LEU A 48 2.26 8.53 -15.33
CA LEU A 48 1.64 9.75 -14.79
C LEU A 48 1.86 11.00 -15.66
N SER A 49 2.72 10.91 -16.68
CA SER A 49 2.91 11.95 -17.68
C SER A 49 1.67 12.14 -18.58
N VAL A 50 0.80 11.13 -18.67
CA VAL A 50 -0.43 11.18 -19.48
C VAL A 50 -1.59 11.68 -18.64
N CYS A 51 -1.89 11.00 -17.52
CA CYS A 51 -2.94 11.38 -16.57
C CYS A 51 -2.74 10.73 -15.20
N ASP A 52 -3.46 11.24 -14.21
CA ASP A 52 -3.46 10.67 -12.85
C ASP A 52 -4.56 9.61 -12.70
N VAL A 53 -5.75 9.89 -13.25
CA VAL A 53 -6.90 8.98 -13.25
C VAL A 53 -7.48 8.94 -14.66
N SER A 54 -7.96 7.79 -15.10
CA SER A 54 -8.77 7.70 -16.31
C SER A 54 -10.15 7.13 -16.00
N ILE A 55 -11.18 7.75 -16.57
CA ILE A 55 -12.56 7.29 -16.44
C ILE A 55 -13.10 6.76 -17.77
N MET A 56 -14.02 5.81 -17.71
CA MET A 56 -14.69 5.28 -18.88
C MET A 56 -15.55 6.36 -19.52
N GLY A 57 -15.35 6.57 -20.81
CA GLY A 57 -16.02 7.61 -21.58
C GLY A 57 -17.37 7.17 -22.12
N HIS A 58 -17.63 5.87 -22.30
CA HIS A 58 -18.89 5.39 -22.85
C HIS A 58 -19.99 5.24 -21.77
N ARG A 59 -21.16 5.81 -22.03
CA ARG A 59 -22.29 5.90 -21.07
C ARG A 59 -22.88 4.54 -20.68
N ILE A 60 -23.01 3.62 -21.64
CA ILE A 60 -23.51 2.24 -21.39
C ILE A 60 -22.79 1.56 -20.22
N ASN A 61 -21.49 1.77 -20.07
CA ASN A 61 -20.71 1.17 -18.98
C ASN A 61 -21.14 1.73 -17.61
N TRP A 62 -21.45 3.02 -17.55
CA TRP A 62 -21.97 3.67 -16.36
C TRP A 62 -23.43 3.27 -16.09
N GLU A 63 -24.25 3.12 -17.11
CA GLU A 63 -25.63 2.63 -16.97
C GLU A 63 -25.67 1.19 -16.44
N HIS A 64 -24.81 0.30 -16.95
CA HIS A 64 -24.65 -1.05 -16.40
C HIS A 64 -24.20 -1.04 -14.94
N PHE A 65 -23.27 -0.15 -14.58
CA PHE A 65 -22.86 0.02 -13.20
C PHE A 65 -24.02 0.53 -12.33
N CYS A 66 -24.75 1.54 -12.79
CA CYS A 66 -25.92 2.08 -12.10
C CYS A 66 -26.98 1.00 -11.83
N LEU A 67 -27.33 0.22 -12.87
CA LEU A 67 -28.29 -0.88 -12.77
C LEU A 67 -27.85 -1.94 -11.74
N LYS A 68 -26.57 -2.30 -11.74
CA LYS A 68 -26.02 -3.29 -10.80
C LYS A 68 -26.03 -2.81 -9.34
N ASN A 69 -25.91 -1.50 -9.12
CA ASN A 69 -25.76 -0.90 -7.79
C ASN A 69 -27.02 -0.15 -7.32
N GLN A 70 -28.16 -0.28 -8.00
CA GLN A 70 -29.39 0.45 -7.66
C GLN A 70 -29.19 1.97 -7.64
N LEU A 71 -28.48 2.48 -8.64
CA LEU A 71 -28.32 3.91 -8.91
C LEU A 71 -28.94 4.28 -10.27
N LYS A 72 -29.13 5.57 -10.51
CA LYS A 72 -29.41 6.16 -11.83
C LYS A 72 -28.35 7.20 -12.18
N MET A 73 -28.21 7.49 -13.47
CA MET A 73 -27.32 8.58 -13.91
C MET A 73 -27.88 9.92 -13.41
N ARG A 74 -27.00 10.80 -12.89
CA ARG A 74 -27.39 12.15 -12.45
C ARG A 74 -27.85 13.03 -13.61
N TRP A 75 -27.28 12.80 -14.79
CA TRP A 75 -27.49 13.61 -15.98
C TRP A 75 -28.30 12.81 -17.01
N GLU A 76 -29.56 13.18 -17.19
CA GLU A 76 -30.49 12.58 -18.15
C GLU A 76 -30.35 13.17 -19.56
N LYS A 77 -30.83 12.41 -20.55
CA LYS A 77 -30.68 12.68 -21.97
C LYS A 77 -31.77 13.63 -22.48
N LYS A 78 -31.44 14.46 -23.48
CA LYS A 78 -32.38 14.95 -24.50
C LYS A 78 -31.78 14.67 -25.90
N GLY A 79 -32.30 13.69 -26.64
CA GLY A 79 -31.88 13.40 -28.04
C GLY A 79 -31.23 12.02 -28.27
N ASN A 80 -30.80 11.69 -29.50
CA ASN A 80 -30.35 10.33 -29.91
C ASN A 80 -29.00 10.27 -30.68
N ASN A 81 -28.10 11.24 -30.54
CA ASN A 81 -26.88 11.30 -31.38
C ASN A 81 -25.66 10.56 -30.80
N GLU A 82 -24.74 10.10 -31.66
CA GLU A 82 -23.47 9.39 -31.30
C GLU A 82 -22.56 10.19 -30.35
N ALA A 83 -22.47 11.52 -30.49
CA ALA A 83 -21.71 12.38 -29.56
C ALA A 83 -22.24 12.30 -28.11
N GLN A 84 -23.50 11.90 -27.93
CA GLN A 84 -24.19 11.76 -26.64
C GLN A 84 -24.05 10.37 -26.03
N ALA A 85 -23.33 9.45 -26.70
CA ALA A 85 -22.92 8.17 -26.11
C ALA A 85 -21.77 8.34 -25.09
N LYS A 86 -21.14 9.52 -25.06
CA LYS A 86 -20.09 9.87 -24.12
C LYS A 86 -20.67 10.28 -22.76
N VAL A 87 -19.92 10.07 -21.68
CA VAL A 87 -20.29 10.42 -20.30
C VAL A 87 -20.07 11.90 -20.02
N LEU A 88 -19.02 12.48 -20.61
CA LEU A 88 -18.75 13.92 -20.63
C LEU A 88 -19.00 14.46 -22.05
N PHE A 89 -20.26 14.47 -22.44
CA PHE A 89 -20.73 14.73 -23.82
C PHE A 89 -20.82 16.21 -24.19
N HIS A 90 -20.66 17.13 -23.22
CA HIS A 90 -20.62 18.58 -23.44
C HIS A 90 -19.46 19.22 -22.65
N GLU A 91 -18.85 20.26 -23.22
CA GLU A 91 -17.83 21.07 -22.54
C GLU A 91 -18.37 21.66 -21.22
N GLU A 92 -19.66 22.01 -21.16
CA GLU A 92 -20.32 22.45 -19.93
C GLU A 92 -20.26 21.42 -18.80
N LEU A 93 -20.34 20.11 -19.11
CA LEU A 93 -20.24 19.06 -18.10
C LEU A 93 -18.82 18.87 -17.59
N VAL A 94 -17.85 19.04 -18.49
CA VAL A 94 -16.43 19.06 -18.12
C VAL A 94 -16.18 20.25 -17.19
N GLN A 95 -16.70 21.42 -17.52
CA GLN A 95 -16.57 22.61 -16.70
C GLN A 95 -17.21 22.43 -15.32
N LYS A 96 -18.45 21.89 -15.26
CA LYS A 96 -19.11 21.58 -13.99
C LYS A 96 -18.36 20.55 -13.14
N LEU A 97 -17.73 19.55 -13.78
CA LEU A 97 -16.87 18.60 -13.08
C LEU A 97 -15.67 19.30 -12.43
N LEU A 98 -15.01 20.21 -13.17
CA LEU A 98 -13.88 20.96 -12.65
C LEU A 98 -14.29 21.90 -11.51
N GLU A 99 -15.40 22.63 -11.67
CA GLU A 99 -15.98 23.52 -10.64
C GLU A 99 -16.36 22.76 -9.37
N GLU A 100 -17.16 21.70 -9.47
CA GLU A 100 -17.55 20.88 -8.32
C GLU A 100 -16.34 20.26 -7.61
N SER A 101 -15.32 19.83 -8.38
CA SER A 101 -14.08 19.30 -7.81
C SER A 101 -13.25 20.34 -7.05
N ASN A 102 -13.25 21.60 -7.51
CA ASN A 102 -12.52 22.68 -6.86
C ASN A 102 -13.18 23.13 -5.56
N GLU A 103 -14.51 23.09 -5.50
CA GLU A 103 -15.28 23.57 -4.35
C GLU A 103 -15.44 22.52 -3.26
N THR A 104 -15.69 21.26 -3.64
CA THR A 104 -16.22 20.25 -2.71
C THR A 104 -15.35 19.01 -2.55
N TRP A 105 -14.42 18.74 -3.47
CA TRP A 105 -13.65 17.50 -3.42
C TRP A 105 -12.44 17.61 -2.50
N LEU A 106 -11.97 16.44 -2.03
CA LEU A 106 -10.73 16.42 -1.25
C LEU A 106 -9.54 16.79 -2.13
N PHE A 107 -9.58 16.37 -3.40
CA PHE A 107 -8.53 16.59 -4.39
C PHE A 107 -9.10 17.25 -5.65
N PRO A 108 -8.76 18.53 -5.89
CA PRO A 108 -9.29 19.27 -7.02
C PRO A 108 -8.67 18.82 -8.35
N LEU A 109 -9.47 18.85 -9.41
CA LEU A 109 -9.04 18.55 -10.77
C LEU A 109 -8.47 19.81 -11.45
N GLU A 110 -7.41 19.61 -12.22
CA GLU A 110 -6.83 20.62 -13.10
C GLU A 110 -7.46 20.54 -14.49
N SER A 111 -7.64 19.33 -15.02
CA SER A 111 -8.20 19.14 -16.35
C SER A 111 -8.85 17.77 -16.53
N ALA A 112 -9.76 17.69 -17.49
CA ALA A 112 -10.40 16.46 -17.95
C ALA A 112 -10.43 16.44 -19.48
N LEU A 113 -9.63 15.57 -20.09
CA LEU A 113 -9.40 15.52 -21.53
C LEU A 113 -9.79 14.16 -22.13
N PRO A 114 -10.34 14.10 -23.35
CA PRO A 114 -10.59 12.82 -24.00
C PRO A 114 -9.28 12.06 -24.28
N MET A 115 -9.31 10.73 -24.12
CA MET A 115 -8.19 9.81 -24.32
C MET A 115 -8.59 8.72 -25.33
N PRO A 116 -7.63 8.13 -26.08
CA PRO A 116 -7.88 6.92 -26.88
C PRO A 116 -8.56 5.79 -26.08
N LYS A 117 -9.26 4.90 -26.79
CA LYS A 117 -10.05 3.78 -26.21
C LYS A 117 -11.25 4.25 -25.37
N GLU A 118 -11.89 5.34 -25.78
CA GLU A 118 -13.14 5.83 -25.18
C GLU A 118 -13.02 6.09 -23.68
N ARG A 119 -11.93 6.73 -23.23
CA ARG A 119 -11.76 7.15 -21.83
C ARG A 119 -11.56 8.67 -21.75
N TYR A 120 -11.72 9.22 -20.56
CA TYR A 120 -11.28 10.58 -20.23
C TYR A 120 -10.11 10.51 -19.26
N ALA A 121 -9.09 11.30 -19.55
CA ALA A 121 -7.90 11.55 -18.75
C ALA A 121 -8.21 12.68 -17.76
N LEU A 122 -8.14 12.39 -16.47
CA LEU A 122 -8.28 13.37 -15.40
C LEU A 122 -6.89 13.67 -14.82
N ARG A 123 -6.58 14.96 -14.63
CA ARG A 123 -5.38 15.43 -13.94
C ARG A 123 -5.77 16.19 -12.69
N PHE A 124 -5.03 15.97 -11.62
CA PHE A 124 -5.21 16.72 -10.38
C PHE A 124 -4.33 17.96 -10.35
N GLN A 125 -4.78 18.95 -9.60
CA GLN A 125 -3.86 19.95 -9.09
C GLN A 125 -2.94 19.26 -8.06
N ARG A 126 -1.65 19.14 -8.39
CA ARG A 126 -0.70 18.35 -7.59
C ARG A 126 -0.47 18.96 -6.20
N ILE A 127 -0.29 20.28 -6.10
CA ILE A 127 0.10 20.96 -4.85
C ILE A 127 -0.84 20.67 -3.67
N PRO A 128 -2.19 20.79 -3.78
CA PRO A 128 -3.10 20.41 -2.69
C PRO A 128 -2.91 18.98 -2.20
N ILE A 129 -2.67 18.04 -3.12
CA ILE A 129 -2.46 16.63 -2.80
C ILE A 129 -1.12 16.43 -2.10
N ILE A 130 -0.04 17.05 -2.60
CA ILE A 130 1.29 16.97 -1.98
C ILE A 130 1.21 17.47 -0.52
N ARG A 131 0.58 18.62 -0.30
CA ARG A 131 0.42 19.21 1.04
C ARG A 131 -0.40 18.28 1.95
N TYR A 132 -1.52 17.75 1.45
CA TYR A 132 -2.35 16.82 2.22
C TYR A 132 -1.57 15.56 2.61
N VAL A 133 -0.92 14.90 1.65
CA VAL A 133 -0.23 13.61 1.86
C VAL A 133 0.95 13.79 2.81
N LEU A 134 1.82 14.77 2.58
CA LEU A 134 2.97 15.01 3.44
C LEU A 134 2.53 15.46 4.84
N GLY A 135 1.49 16.30 4.93
CA GLY A 135 0.88 16.71 6.20
C GLY A 135 0.36 15.53 7.00
N ALA A 136 -0.50 14.71 6.39
CA ALA A 136 -1.10 13.55 7.04
C ALA A 136 -0.06 12.54 7.51
N ILE A 137 0.99 12.29 6.72
CA ILE A 137 2.06 11.36 7.10
C ILE A 137 2.92 11.92 8.24
N MET A 138 3.27 13.21 8.21
CA MET A 138 4.07 13.82 9.28
C MET A 138 3.28 13.92 10.60
N GLU A 139 1.97 14.12 10.54
CA GLU A 139 1.10 14.17 11.72
C GLU A 139 0.84 12.77 12.30
N GLN A 140 0.53 11.79 11.46
CA GLN A 140 0.13 10.44 11.91
C GLN A 140 1.32 9.49 12.12
N GLY A 141 2.45 9.73 11.46
CA GLY A 141 3.65 8.89 11.54
C GLY A 141 3.36 7.41 11.28
N ALA A 142 3.67 6.55 12.26
CA ALA A 142 3.47 5.11 12.18
C ALA A 142 1.99 4.66 12.16
N ASP A 143 1.06 5.58 12.45
CA ASP A 143 -0.38 5.34 12.42
C ASP A 143 -1.03 5.81 11.11
N TYR A 144 -0.24 6.33 10.15
CA TYR A 144 -0.76 6.79 8.87
C TYR A 144 -1.55 5.69 8.14
N GLY A 145 -2.81 6.00 7.81
CA GLY A 145 -3.73 5.09 7.12
C GLY A 145 -4.51 4.13 8.02
N LYS A 146 -4.25 4.10 9.33
CA LYS A 146 -5.06 3.32 10.28
C LYS A 146 -6.42 3.97 10.51
N HIS A 147 -7.44 3.15 10.78
CA HIS A 147 -8.76 3.62 11.14
C HIS A 147 -8.76 4.03 12.62
N LYS A 148 -8.98 5.32 12.93
CA LYS A 148 -8.94 5.87 14.30
C LYS A 148 -10.25 5.65 15.08
N ASP A 149 -11.39 5.68 14.41
CA ASP A 149 -12.72 5.56 15.03
C ASP A 149 -13.53 4.40 14.42
N ALA A 150 -13.70 3.36 15.22
CA ALA A 150 -14.38 2.11 14.88
C ALA A 150 -15.89 2.15 15.19
N THR A 151 -16.56 3.30 15.04
CA THR A 151 -17.99 3.45 15.38
C THR A 151 -18.91 2.53 14.56
N VAL A 152 -18.43 2.05 13.40
CA VAL A 152 -19.11 1.09 12.52
C VAL A 152 -18.20 -0.10 12.19
N ALA A 153 -17.43 -0.60 13.17
CA ALA A 153 -16.55 -1.74 12.93
C ALA A 153 -17.26 -3.09 13.00
N ARG A 154 -16.98 -3.96 12.03
CA ARG A 154 -17.50 -5.32 11.93
C ARG A 154 -16.72 -6.22 12.88
N PRO A 155 -17.38 -6.94 13.81
CA PRO A 155 -16.69 -7.80 14.76
C PRO A 155 -16.16 -9.07 14.07
N LEU A 156 -14.89 -9.37 14.33
CA LEU A 156 -14.15 -10.51 13.79
C LEU A 156 -13.41 -11.23 14.91
N SER A 157 -13.54 -12.55 15.00
CA SER A 157 -12.73 -13.40 15.87
C SER A 157 -11.76 -14.20 15.01
N ILE A 158 -10.46 -14.08 15.26
CA ILE A 158 -9.43 -14.83 14.53
C ILE A 158 -8.79 -15.85 15.47
N THR A 159 -8.80 -17.10 15.05
CA THR A 159 -8.16 -18.20 15.77
C THR A 159 -7.09 -18.86 14.90
N LEU A 160 -5.96 -19.17 15.53
CA LEU A 160 -4.88 -19.95 14.96
C LEU A 160 -4.98 -21.37 15.52
N GLU A 161 -5.02 -22.38 14.65
CA GLU A 161 -4.91 -23.77 15.07
C GLU A 161 -3.47 -24.02 15.53
N ALA A 162 -3.31 -24.38 16.80
CA ALA A 162 -2.06 -24.30 17.56
C ALA A 162 -0.84 -24.83 16.79
N ALA A 163 0.21 -24.01 16.76
CA ALA A 163 1.58 -24.43 16.52
C ALA A 163 2.49 -23.60 17.44
N ASP A 164 3.21 -24.31 18.31
CA ASP A 164 4.10 -23.78 19.34
C ASP A 164 5.19 -22.81 18.79
N CYS A 165 5.66 -21.87 19.60
CA CYS A 165 6.27 -20.63 19.09
C CYS A 165 7.77 -20.69 18.68
N ASN A 166 8.44 -21.84 18.75
CA ASN A 166 9.89 -21.94 18.50
C ASN A 166 10.31 -23.05 17.52
N ASP A 167 11.18 -22.67 16.56
CA ASP A 167 11.87 -23.52 15.56
C ASP A 167 11.04 -24.63 14.90
N GLN A 168 9.94 -24.23 14.25
CA GLN A 168 9.02 -25.13 13.56
C GLN A 168 9.35 -25.28 12.07
N GLU A 169 8.79 -26.30 11.43
CA GLU A 169 8.79 -26.39 9.97
C GLU A 169 8.22 -25.12 9.34
N LEU A 170 8.77 -24.72 8.19
CA LEU A 170 8.41 -23.45 7.52
C LEU A 170 6.92 -23.30 7.23
N ARG A 171 6.16 -24.39 7.05
CA ARG A 171 4.70 -24.35 6.89
C ARG A 171 3.97 -23.78 8.11
N TYR A 172 4.36 -24.17 9.32
CA TYR A 172 3.77 -23.67 10.56
C TYR A 172 4.24 -22.25 10.85
N PHE A 173 5.53 -21.96 10.62
CA PHE A 173 6.06 -20.61 10.71
C PHE A 173 5.30 -19.64 9.77
N ARG A 174 5.05 -20.03 8.52
CA ARG A 174 4.28 -19.23 7.56
C ARG A 174 2.85 -18.98 8.05
N GLN A 175 2.17 -20.00 8.57
CA GLN A 175 0.82 -19.87 9.12
C GLN A 175 0.79 -18.91 10.33
N TYR A 176 1.75 -19.04 11.25
CA TYR A 176 1.90 -18.16 12.40
C TYR A 176 2.16 -16.71 11.98
N ARG A 177 3.05 -16.49 11.00
CA ARG A 177 3.30 -15.14 10.47
C ARG A 177 2.07 -14.56 9.78
N LEU A 178 1.32 -15.37 9.02
CA LEU A 178 0.08 -14.92 8.38
C LEU A 178 -0.94 -14.43 9.42
N TYR A 179 -1.09 -15.15 10.54
CA TYR A 179 -1.95 -14.74 11.65
C TYR A 179 -1.59 -13.34 12.16
N HIS A 180 -0.32 -13.12 12.49
CA HIS A 180 0.12 -11.82 13.01
C HIS A 180 0.07 -10.69 11.97
N ILE A 181 0.31 -10.99 10.68
CA ILE A 181 0.16 -10.02 9.60
C ILE A 181 -1.32 -9.59 9.49
N LEU A 182 -2.26 -10.53 9.55
CA LEU A 182 -3.69 -10.22 9.51
C LEU A 182 -4.13 -9.36 10.71
N LEU A 183 -3.65 -9.68 11.91
CA LEU A 183 -3.94 -8.84 13.10
C LEU A 183 -3.49 -7.39 12.91
N ARG A 184 -2.33 -7.15 12.30
CA ARG A 184 -1.84 -5.80 12.02
C ARG A 184 -2.60 -5.12 10.89
N LEU A 185 -2.97 -5.87 9.85
CA LEU A 185 -3.74 -5.34 8.72
C LEU A 185 -5.15 -4.89 9.13
N ILE A 186 -5.75 -5.51 10.14
CA ILE A 186 -7.09 -5.15 10.60
C ILE A 186 -7.17 -3.70 11.06
N ALA A 187 -6.10 -3.15 11.62
CA ALA A 187 -6.02 -1.74 11.99
C ALA A 187 -6.21 -0.76 10.80
N TYR A 188 -6.12 -1.24 9.56
CA TYR A 188 -6.31 -0.49 8.31
C TYR A 188 -7.66 -0.82 7.64
N SER A 189 -8.64 -1.28 8.42
CA SER A 189 -9.93 -1.71 7.88
C SER A 189 -11.09 -1.40 8.81
N ASP A 190 -12.31 -1.66 8.33
CA ASP A 190 -13.55 -1.60 9.10
C ASP A 190 -13.76 -2.83 10.00
N TRP A 191 -12.76 -3.71 10.17
CA TRP A 191 -12.84 -4.87 11.06
C TRP A 191 -12.34 -4.54 12.47
N ASN A 192 -12.93 -5.16 13.48
CA ASN A 192 -12.44 -5.11 14.86
C ASN A 192 -12.26 -6.52 15.43
N VAL A 193 -11.10 -6.79 16.02
CA VAL A 193 -10.81 -8.09 16.63
C VAL A 193 -11.51 -8.17 17.98
N VAL A 194 -12.42 -9.12 18.11
CA VAL A 194 -13.09 -9.45 19.38
C VAL A 194 -12.57 -10.77 19.94
N PRO A 195 -12.46 -10.92 21.28
CA PRO A 195 -12.17 -12.20 21.90
C PRO A 195 -13.19 -13.25 21.45
N ALA A 196 -12.77 -14.52 21.40
CA ALA A 196 -13.65 -15.64 21.02
C ALA A 196 -14.77 -15.85 22.07
N ALA A 197 -15.84 -15.06 22.01
CA ALA A 197 -17.05 -15.25 22.80
C ALA A 197 -17.80 -16.50 22.33
N LYS A 198 -18.57 -17.12 23.23
CA LYS A 198 -19.26 -18.41 23.04
C LYS A 198 -20.15 -18.41 21.77
N LYS A 199 -19.62 -18.88 20.62
CA LYS A 199 -20.24 -19.51 19.41
C LYS A 199 -21.65 -19.12 18.91
N ALA A 200 -22.40 -18.22 19.55
CA ALA A 200 -23.84 -18.08 19.46
C ALA A 200 -24.28 -16.70 18.96
N ASP A 201 -23.36 -15.75 18.77
CA ASP A 201 -23.69 -14.50 18.11
C ASP A 201 -23.43 -14.62 16.59
N ASN A 202 -24.52 -14.67 15.82
CA ASN A 202 -24.46 -14.71 14.35
C ASN A 202 -23.86 -13.45 13.73
N LYS A 203 -23.69 -12.35 14.49
CA LYS A 203 -23.10 -11.11 13.99
C LYS A 203 -21.57 -11.14 13.94
N ILE A 204 -20.91 -12.06 14.65
CA ILE A 204 -19.44 -12.17 14.70
C ILE A 204 -18.94 -13.09 13.59
N MET A 205 -18.04 -12.60 12.75
CA MET A 205 -17.34 -13.44 11.79
C MET A 205 -16.28 -14.28 12.51
N ASN A 206 -16.40 -15.61 12.44
CA ASN A 206 -15.41 -16.52 13.00
C ASN A 206 -14.41 -16.94 11.94
N MET A 207 -13.15 -16.57 12.12
CA MET A 207 -12.07 -16.87 11.19
C MET A 207 -11.08 -17.88 11.78
N ARG A 208 -10.70 -18.85 10.97
CA ARG A 208 -9.67 -19.84 11.30
C ARG A 208 -8.58 -19.85 10.25
N ILE A 209 -7.33 -19.81 10.70
CA ILE A 209 -6.17 -19.98 9.81
C ILE A 209 -5.67 -21.41 9.96
N GLN A 210 -5.67 -22.17 8.86
CA GLN A 210 -5.35 -23.59 8.83
C GLN A 210 -4.43 -23.93 7.65
N LEU A 211 -3.76 -25.09 7.70
CA LEU A 211 -2.89 -25.57 6.62
C LEU A 211 -3.62 -26.34 5.53
N GLN A 212 -4.84 -26.79 5.83
CA GLN A 212 -5.67 -27.58 4.92
C GLN A 212 -7.12 -27.12 5.02
N ARG A 213 -7.89 -27.34 3.96
CA ARG A 213 -9.34 -27.08 3.99
C ARG A 213 -10.02 -28.11 4.92
N PRO A 214 -10.94 -27.68 5.79
CA PRO A 214 -11.70 -28.61 6.61
C PRO A 214 -12.60 -29.48 5.72
N LYS A 215 -12.76 -30.76 6.08
CA LYS A 215 -13.66 -31.70 5.37
C LYS A 215 -15.14 -31.33 5.50
N LYS A 216 -15.51 -30.60 6.56
CA LYS A 216 -16.85 -30.05 6.80
C LYS A 216 -16.70 -28.61 7.26
N GLN A 217 -17.28 -27.68 6.51
CA GLN A 217 -17.33 -26.28 6.93
C GLN A 217 -18.51 -26.11 7.88
N LYS A 218 -18.27 -25.51 9.05
CA LYS A 218 -19.36 -25.12 9.97
C LYS A 218 -20.01 -23.85 9.44
N ASP A 219 -21.32 -23.74 9.62
CA ASP A 219 -22.04 -22.51 9.35
C ASP A 219 -21.39 -21.35 10.11
N ASN A 220 -21.27 -20.20 9.43
CA ASN A 220 -20.68 -18.96 9.95
C ASN A 220 -19.16 -19.01 10.30
N THR A 221 -18.39 -19.95 9.74
CA THR A 221 -16.91 -19.99 9.87
C THR A 221 -16.21 -19.77 8.53
N VAL A 222 -15.33 -18.76 8.47
CA VAL A 222 -14.45 -18.48 7.34
C VAL A 222 -13.09 -19.14 7.57
N THR A 223 -12.61 -19.93 6.61
CA THR A 223 -11.30 -20.58 6.70
C THR A 223 -10.30 -19.91 5.76
N ILE A 224 -9.19 -19.43 6.31
CA ILE A 224 -8.02 -19.00 5.55
C ILE A 224 -7.03 -20.16 5.49
N VAL A 225 -6.76 -20.63 4.28
CA VAL A 225 -5.79 -21.71 4.05
C VAL A 225 -4.41 -21.12 3.78
N CYS A 226 -3.42 -21.53 4.56
CA CYS A 226 -2.02 -21.25 4.31
C CYS A 226 -1.41 -22.39 3.49
N GLY A 227 -0.96 -22.08 2.28
CA GLY A 227 -0.37 -23.03 1.35
C GLY A 227 0.98 -23.57 1.86
N PRO A 228 1.42 -24.72 1.31
CA PRO A 228 2.65 -25.39 1.75
C PRO A 228 3.90 -24.58 1.37
N VAL A 229 5.05 -24.99 1.93
CA VAL A 229 6.37 -24.49 1.54
C VAL A 229 7.12 -25.62 0.85
N LEU A 230 7.70 -25.35 -0.31
CA LEU A 230 8.28 -26.33 -1.22
C LEU A 230 9.77 -26.11 -1.44
N GLU A 231 10.48 -27.19 -1.80
CA GLU A 231 11.84 -27.13 -2.35
C GLU A 231 11.83 -26.75 -3.85
N PRO A 232 12.75 -25.88 -4.33
CA PRO A 232 12.73 -25.33 -5.69
C PRO A 232 12.88 -26.37 -6.81
N GLY A 233 13.66 -27.44 -6.57
CA GLY A 233 13.91 -28.47 -7.58
C GLY A 233 12.78 -29.51 -7.68
N LYS A 234 12.54 -30.23 -6.57
CA LYS A 234 11.58 -31.34 -6.54
C LYS A 234 10.12 -30.89 -6.41
N LYS A 235 9.87 -29.63 -6.04
CA LYS A 235 8.55 -29.08 -5.69
C LYS A 235 7.81 -29.91 -4.63
N THR A 236 8.56 -30.66 -3.81
CA THR A 236 8.05 -31.40 -2.67
C THR A 236 7.97 -30.50 -1.45
N ALA A 237 7.08 -30.83 -0.51
CA ALA A 237 7.03 -30.15 0.78
C ALA A 237 8.40 -30.19 1.46
N THR A 238 8.81 -29.07 2.05
CA THR A 238 10.06 -28.98 2.81
C THR A 238 9.84 -29.31 4.28
N ASN A 239 10.80 -30.01 4.88
CA ASN A 239 10.90 -30.20 6.32
C ASN A 239 11.89 -29.20 6.95
N LEU A 240 12.33 -28.19 6.19
CA LEU A 240 13.24 -27.17 6.67
C LEU A 240 12.58 -26.39 7.81
N LYS A 241 13.33 -26.20 8.90
CA LYS A 241 12.90 -25.43 10.06
C LYS A 241 13.17 -23.94 9.87
N SER A 242 12.39 -23.12 10.57
CA SER A 242 12.50 -21.66 10.49
C SER A 242 13.86 -21.14 10.91
N GLY A 243 14.48 -21.68 11.98
CA GLY A 243 15.80 -21.23 12.44
C GLY A 243 16.89 -21.49 11.40
N SER A 244 16.91 -22.69 10.83
CA SER A 244 17.86 -23.05 9.77
C SER A 244 17.69 -22.19 8.52
N TYR A 245 16.45 -21.90 8.11
CA TYR A 245 16.21 -21.05 6.96
C TYR A 245 16.56 -19.58 7.23
N MET A 246 16.27 -19.07 8.42
CA MET A 246 16.71 -17.72 8.83
C MET A 246 18.23 -17.58 8.83
N ALA A 247 18.96 -18.57 9.33
CA ALA A 247 20.42 -18.58 9.30
C ALA A 247 20.96 -18.58 7.86
N LEU A 248 20.38 -19.41 6.98
CA LEU A 248 20.70 -19.42 5.55
C LEU A 248 20.52 -18.02 4.94
N ARG A 249 19.35 -17.40 5.14
CA ARG A 249 19.06 -16.08 4.57
C ARG A 249 19.89 -14.96 5.21
N SER A 250 20.24 -15.07 6.49
CA SER A 250 21.17 -14.14 7.15
C SER A 250 22.53 -14.17 6.47
N ASN A 251 23.07 -15.37 6.22
CA ASN A 251 24.34 -15.56 5.52
C ASN A 251 24.28 -14.97 4.10
N ASP A 252 23.18 -15.20 3.37
CA ASP A 252 23.00 -14.60 2.04
C ASP A 252 23.06 -13.07 2.10
N MET A 253 22.40 -12.44 3.08
CA MET A 253 22.43 -10.97 3.24
C MET A 253 23.83 -10.45 3.58
N ILE A 254 24.59 -11.17 4.41
CA ILE A 254 25.98 -10.82 4.76
C ILE A 254 26.86 -10.87 3.51
N LEU A 255 26.80 -11.96 2.74
CA LEU A 255 27.57 -12.12 1.51
C LEU A 255 27.24 -11.02 0.50
N MET A 256 25.96 -10.62 0.39
CA MET A 256 25.54 -9.51 -0.45
C MET A 256 26.07 -8.16 0.04
N ALA A 257 26.08 -7.92 1.35
CA ALA A 257 26.64 -6.70 1.94
C ALA A 257 28.15 -6.62 1.71
N MET A 258 28.88 -7.72 1.92
CA MET A 258 30.32 -7.82 1.69
C MET A 258 30.69 -7.56 0.22
N HIS A 259 29.92 -8.10 -0.72
CA HIS A 259 30.17 -7.86 -2.15
C HIS A 259 29.94 -6.39 -2.55
N ARG A 260 29.05 -5.66 -1.87
CA ARG A 260 28.74 -4.26 -2.18
C ARG A 260 29.65 -3.25 -1.47
N ASN A 261 29.91 -3.48 -0.19
CA ASN A 261 30.56 -2.53 0.70
C ASN A 261 32.04 -2.91 1.02
N GLY A 262 32.54 -3.98 0.40
CA GLY A 262 33.82 -4.59 0.74
C GLY A 262 33.74 -5.50 1.96
N VAL A 263 34.81 -6.27 2.20
CA VAL A 263 34.94 -7.09 3.42
C VAL A 263 35.07 -6.15 4.61
N ARG A 264 34.04 -6.11 5.45
CA ARG A 264 34.08 -5.52 6.79
C ARG A 264 33.97 -6.65 7.80
N ASP A 265 34.56 -6.49 8.98
CA ASP A 265 34.39 -7.43 10.11
C ASP A 265 32.96 -7.31 10.68
N ILE A 266 31.98 -7.79 9.93
CA ILE A 266 30.58 -7.84 10.34
C ILE A 266 30.44 -9.09 11.21
N GLY A 267 30.20 -8.93 12.52
CA GLY A 267 29.93 -10.07 13.41
C GLY A 267 30.69 -10.08 14.74
N ASN A 268 31.61 -9.15 14.99
CA ASN A 268 32.36 -9.13 16.25
C ASN A 268 31.58 -8.51 17.43
N ASN A 269 30.48 -7.80 17.17
CA ASN A 269 29.69 -7.13 18.19
C ASN A 269 28.22 -7.57 18.21
N LYS A 270 27.61 -7.59 19.40
CA LYS A 270 26.20 -7.98 19.65
C LYS A 270 25.19 -7.26 18.75
N ARG A 271 25.49 -6.02 18.36
CA ARG A 271 24.65 -5.19 17.48
C ARG A 271 24.55 -5.77 16.07
N ASP A 272 25.66 -6.28 15.55
CA ASP A 272 25.71 -6.87 14.21
C ASP A 272 25.01 -8.21 14.18
N ALA A 273 25.16 -9.02 15.22
CA ALA A 273 24.40 -10.27 15.37
C ALA A 273 22.87 -10.02 15.37
N MET A 274 22.39 -9.03 16.11
CA MET A 274 20.96 -8.64 16.11
C MET A 274 20.49 -8.11 14.76
N LEU A 275 21.35 -7.38 14.05
CA LEU A 275 21.06 -6.91 12.69
C LEU A 275 20.94 -8.10 11.73
N MET A 276 21.89 -9.03 11.74
CA MET A 276 21.88 -10.23 10.89
C MET A 276 20.61 -11.05 11.11
N GLU A 277 20.25 -11.31 12.37
CA GLU A 277 19.01 -12.02 12.70
C GLU A 277 17.76 -11.29 12.17
N SER A 278 17.71 -9.97 12.33
CA SER A 278 16.62 -9.14 11.82
C SER A 278 16.53 -9.19 10.29
N LEU A 279 17.67 -9.15 9.60
CA LEU A 279 17.77 -9.26 8.13
C LEU A 279 17.32 -10.63 7.63
N GLY A 280 17.77 -11.70 8.28
CA GLY A 280 17.36 -13.07 7.98
C GLY A 280 15.87 -13.27 8.18
N SER A 281 15.33 -12.86 9.34
CA SER A 281 13.90 -12.94 9.61
C SER A 281 13.08 -12.15 8.58
N ALA A 282 13.53 -10.95 8.21
CA ALA A 282 12.87 -10.13 7.19
C ALA A 282 12.86 -10.82 5.82
N ALA A 283 14.00 -11.40 5.42
CA ALA A 283 14.12 -12.12 4.16
C ALA A 283 13.19 -13.33 4.09
N VAL A 284 13.12 -14.12 5.16
CA VAL A 284 12.19 -15.26 5.24
C VAL A 284 10.73 -14.81 5.09
N VAL A 285 10.33 -13.71 5.75
CA VAL A 285 8.96 -13.20 5.63
C VAL A 285 8.65 -12.77 4.18
N VAL A 286 9.54 -12.04 3.53
CA VAL A 286 9.35 -11.63 2.13
C VAL A 286 9.27 -12.86 1.21
N ASP A 287 10.20 -13.81 1.33
CA ASP A 287 10.23 -15.01 0.49
C ASP A 287 8.92 -15.83 0.60
N LEU A 288 8.34 -15.94 1.82
CA LEU A 288 7.14 -16.74 2.07
C LEU A 288 5.83 -16.06 1.64
N PHE A 289 5.82 -14.73 1.53
CA PHE A 289 4.62 -13.93 1.25
C PHE A 289 4.67 -13.18 -0.08
N GLU A 290 5.73 -13.31 -0.87
CA GLU A 290 5.76 -12.81 -2.25
C GLU A 290 4.69 -13.49 -3.13
N VAL A 291 4.26 -14.69 -2.75
CA VAL A 291 3.13 -15.40 -3.38
C VAL A 291 1.87 -15.33 -2.50
N ARG A 292 0.70 -15.55 -3.12
CA ARG A 292 -0.59 -15.63 -2.40
C ARG A 292 -0.50 -16.59 -1.21
N HIS A 293 -1.15 -16.25 -0.10
CA HIS A 293 -1.11 -17.09 1.11
C HIS A 293 -1.58 -18.53 0.86
N ALA A 294 -2.56 -18.72 -0.03
CA ALA A 294 -3.13 -20.04 -0.36
C ALA A 294 -2.27 -20.82 -1.37
N SER A 295 -1.34 -20.15 -2.05
CA SER A 295 -0.42 -20.77 -3.00
C SER A 295 0.81 -21.32 -2.28
N ALA A 296 1.44 -22.31 -2.89
CA ALA A 296 2.70 -22.86 -2.38
C ALA A 296 3.83 -21.82 -2.49
N ALA A 297 4.56 -21.58 -1.40
CA ALA A 297 5.79 -20.79 -1.41
C ALA A 297 6.99 -21.71 -1.67
N THR A 298 8.05 -21.18 -2.26
CA THR A 298 9.26 -21.96 -2.57
C THR A 298 10.44 -21.38 -1.81
N VAL A 299 11.23 -22.21 -1.14
CA VAL A 299 12.43 -21.75 -0.45
C VAL A 299 13.51 -21.27 -1.43
N VAL A 300 14.23 -20.24 -1.04
CA VAL A 300 15.36 -19.68 -1.80
C VAL A 300 16.64 -20.33 -1.28
N ARG A 301 17.28 -21.18 -2.10
CA ARG A 301 18.52 -21.91 -1.72
C ARG A 301 19.79 -21.19 -2.15
N ASN A 302 19.76 -20.51 -3.29
CA ASN A 302 20.90 -19.79 -3.84
C ASN A 302 20.45 -18.36 -4.18
N SER A 303 21.05 -17.36 -3.53
CA SER A 303 20.77 -15.94 -3.80
C SER A 303 21.63 -15.37 -4.94
N SER A 304 21.99 -16.19 -5.93
CA SER A 304 22.88 -15.82 -7.04
C SER A 304 22.37 -14.55 -7.75
N GLY A 305 22.99 -13.41 -7.46
CA GLY A 305 22.82 -12.16 -8.20
C GLY A 305 21.55 -11.31 -7.92
N CYS A 306 20.86 -11.45 -6.79
CA CYS A 306 19.53 -10.85 -6.68
C CYS A 306 19.53 -9.35 -6.34
N SER A 307 19.48 -8.49 -7.36
CA SER A 307 19.09 -7.07 -7.27
C SER A 307 17.59 -6.86 -6.93
N LYS A 308 16.91 -7.89 -6.40
CA LYS A 308 15.46 -7.94 -6.17
C LYS A 308 15.14 -8.61 -4.81
N GLY A 309 13.87 -8.57 -4.40
CA GLY A 309 13.39 -9.22 -3.18
C GLY A 309 13.82 -8.52 -1.89
N ALA A 310 13.95 -9.29 -0.80
CA ALA A 310 14.16 -8.76 0.54
C ALA A 310 15.43 -7.92 0.69
N ALA A 311 16.56 -8.39 0.15
CA ALA A 311 17.83 -7.68 0.22
C ALA A 311 17.71 -6.25 -0.33
N PHE A 312 17.03 -6.12 -1.47
CA PHE A 312 16.86 -4.84 -2.14
C PHE A 312 15.96 -3.89 -1.35
N ILE A 313 14.88 -4.40 -0.75
CA ILE A 313 13.99 -3.62 0.13
C ILE A 313 14.77 -3.10 1.35
N LEU A 314 15.46 -4.00 2.05
CA LEU A 314 16.15 -3.70 3.30
C LEU A 314 17.34 -2.76 3.08
N TYR A 315 18.05 -2.93 1.98
CA TYR A 315 19.12 -2.02 1.57
C TYR A 315 18.60 -0.59 1.32
N ASN A 316 17.46 -0.46 0.62
CA ASN A 316 16.86 0.86 0.39
C ASN A 316 16.28 1.48 1.68
N SER A 317 15.77 0.66 2.60
CA SER A 317 15.40 1.10 3.96
C SER A 317 16.62 1.67 4.71
N ALA A 318 17.75 0.96 4.72
CA ALA A 318 19.00 1.44 5.32
C ALA A 318 19.54 2.71 4.66
N ARG A 319 19.40 2.83 3.33
CA ARG A 319 19.80 4.01 2.57
C ARG A 319 18.97 5.24 2.94
N LEU A 320 17.64 5.09 3.09
CA LEU A 320 16.75 6.16 3.56
C LEU A 320 17.19 6.69 4.93
N GLU A 321 17.42 5.78 5.87
CA GLU A 321 17.86 6.12 7.23
C GLU A 321 19.23 6.81 7.24
N THR A 322 20.16 6.32 6.41
CA THR A 322 21.49 6.94 6.26
C THR A 322 21.41 8.34 5.66
N LEU A 323 20.55 8.55 4.66
CA LEU A 323 20.35 9.85 4.03
C LEU A 323 19.85 10.89 5.03
N LEU A 324 18.84 10.54 5.84
CA LEU A 324 18.29 11.43 6.86
C LEU A 324 19.27 11.67 8.02
N ARG A 325 20.04 10.64 8.42
CA ARG A 325 21.11 10.79 9.40
C ARG A 325 22.20 11.76 8.91
N SER A 326 22.58 11.67 7.63
CA SER A 326 23.53 12.60 7.02
C SER A 326 23.01 14.03 6.99
N PHE A 327 21.74 14.24 6.66
CA PHE A 327 21.10 15.56 6.75
C PHE A 327 21.19 16.11 8.19
N ASN A 328 20.76 15.33 9.17
CA ASN A 328 20.79 15.75 10.58
C ASN A 328 22.21 16.05 11.08
N ALA A 329 23.21 15.30 10.62
CA ALA A 329 24.61 15.56 10.94
C ALA A 329 25.10 16.89 10.34
N GLN A 330 24.71 17.20 9.10
CA GLN A 330 25.05 18.47 8.46
C GLN A 330 24.34 19.67 9.09
N VAL A 331 23.10 19.50 9.58
CA VAL A 331 22.43 20.52 10.39
C VAL A 331 23.19 20.77 11.69
N LYS A 332 23.60 19.70 12.40
CA LYS A 332 24.41 19.83 13.63
C LYS A 332 25.77 20.49 13.38
N ALA A 333 26.35 20.29 12.20
CA ALA A 333 27.61 20.91 11.80
C ALA A 333 27.46 22.36 11.30
N GLY A 334 26.23 22.92 11.27
CA GLY A 334 25.96 24.26 10.78
C GLY A 334 26.04 24.43 9.26
N VAL A 335 26.12 23.33 8.51
CA VAL A 335 26.19 23.34 7.03
C VAL A 335 24.80 23.55 6.42
N TYR A 336 23.77 23.00 7.05
CA TYR A 336 22.37 23.20 6.66
C TYR A 336 21.58 23.85 7.79
N GLN A 337 20.54 24.61 7.43
CA GLN A 337 19.55 25.07 8.39
C GLN A 337 18.64 23.90 8.83
N PRO A 338 18.08 23.95 10.06
CA PRO A 338 17.02 23.03 10.46
C PRO A 338 15.84 23.08 9.49
N LEU A 339 15.12 21.96 9.36
CA LEU A 339 13.87 21.93 8.59
C LEU A 339 12.88 22.94 9.17
N PRO A 340 12.36 23.88 8.36
CA PRO A 340 11.30 24.77 8.80
C PRO A 340 9.98 23.99 8.95
N PRO A 341 9.00 24.54 9.67
CA PRO A 341 7.66 23.98 9.77
C PRO A 341 7.04 23.63 8.40
N LEU A 342 6.20 22.59 8.36
CA LEU A 342 5.65 22.06 7.10
C LEU A 342 4.83 23.08 6.31
N ASN A 343 4.16 24.01 6.99
CA ASN A 343 3.38 25.10 6.38
C ASN A 343 4.24 26.16 5.69
N GLU A 344 5.53 26.25 6.00
CA GLU A 344 6.49 27.17 5.39
C GLU A 344 7.23 26.54 4.19
N ILE A 345 6.98 25.26 3.90
CA ILE A 345 7.60 24.58 2.77
C ILE A 345 6.87 24.91 1.48
N ASP A 346 7.63 25.36 0.48
CA ASP A 346 7.16 25.48 -0.89
C ASP A 346 7.13 24.11 -1.58
N PHE A 347 5.91 23.55 -1.70
CA PHE A 347 5.68 22.26 -2.35
C PHE A 347 5.60 22.33 -3.88
N SER A 348 5.58 23.52 -4.48
CA SER A 348 5.68 23.63 -5.96
C SER A 348 7.01 23.09 -6.49
N LEU A 349 8.02 22.99 -5.60
CA LEU A 349 9.33 22.42 -5.89
C LEU A 349 9.35 20.88 -6.02
N LEU A 350 8.21 20.21 -5.78
CA LEU A 350 8.03 18.74 -5.86
C LEU A 350 7.08 18.33 -7.00
N GLU A 351 7.06 19.05 -8.11
CA GLU A 351 6.09 18.81 -9.19
C GLU A 351 6.56 17.85 -10.29
N ASP A 352 7.85 17.48 -10.32
CA ASP A 352 8.36 16.57 -11.33
C ASP A 352 7.76 15.16 -11.20
N ASP A 353 7.65 14.44 -12.32
CA ASP A 353 7.00 13.13 -12.38
C ASP A 353 7.63 12.08 -11.46
N LEU A 354 8.92 12.18 -11.13
CA LEU A 354 9.53 11.29 -10.14
C LEU A 354 9.09 11.60 -8.71
N ASP A 355 8.91 12.88 -8.36
CA ASP A 355 8.36 13.29 -7.06
C ASP A 355 6.90 12.81 -6.99
N TRP A 356 6.14 13.11 -8.04
CA TRP A 356 4.73 12.77 -8.13
C TRP A 356 4.47 11.28 -8.05
N GLN A 357 5.29 10.45 -8.70
CA GLN A 357 5.14 9.00 -8.61
C GLN A 357 5.36 8.46 -7.19
N LEU A 358 6.29 9.02 -6.41
CA LEU A 358 6.42 8.64 -5.01
C LEU A 358 5.18 9.05 -4.23
N ILE A 359 4.74 10.31 -4.37
CA ILE A 359 3.65 10.90 -3.60
C ILE A 359 2.31 10.24 -3.95
N TYR A 360 1.90 10.29 -5.21
CA TYR A 360 0.61 9.78 -5.66
C TYR A 360 0.59 8.25 -5.83
N GLY A 361 1.66 7.70 -6.39
CA GLY A 361 1.77 6.28 -6.69
C GLY A 361 1.95 5.40 -5.45
N TYR A 362 2.63 5.90 -4.41
CA TYR A 362 2.93 5.11 -3.21
C TYR A 362 2.41 5.73 -1.92
N LEU A 363 2.73 6.99 -1.60
CA LEU A 363 2.39 7.59 -0.30
C LEU A 363 0.87 7.76 -0.12
N LEU A 364 0.18 8.32 -1.12
CA LEU A 364 -1.28 8.44 -1.15
C LEU A 364 -1.96 7.07 -1.29
N ALA A 365 -1.32 6.14 -2.01
CA ALA A 365 -1.88 4.83 -2.31
C ALA A 365 -1.85 3.87 -1.12
N PHE A 366 -0.92 4.05 -0.18
CA PHE A 366 -0.65 3.09 0.90
C PHE A 366 -1.88 2.70 1.73
N PRO A 367 -2.71 3.63 2.26
CA PRO A 367 -3.90 3.26 3.03
C PRO A 367 -4.84 2.35 2.23
N HIS A 368 -5.08 2.70 0.96
CA HIS A 368 -5.89 1.88 0.06
C HIS A 368 -5.26 0.50 -0.21
N VAL A 369 -3.95 0.42 -0.41
CA VAL A 369 -3.27 -0.87 -0.62
C VAL A 369 -3.43 -1.75 0.63
N ALA A 370 -3.20 -1.23 1.83
CA ALA A 370 -3.33 -1.96 3.08
C ALA A 370 -4.77 -2.49 3.25
N GLU A 371 -5.76 -1.63 3.09
CA GLU A 371 -7.19 -1.97 3.19
C GLU A 371 -7.62 -3.00 2.12
N SER A 372 -7.16 -2.82 0.87
CA SER A 372 -7.47 -3.70 -0.25
C SER A 372 -7.03 -5.16 -0.02
N THR A 373 -6.05 -5.39 0.85
CA THR A 373 -5.61 -6.75 1.22
C THR A 373 -6.69 -7.54 1.95
N LEU A 374 -7.68 -6.88 2.55
CA LEU A 374 -8.73 -7.51 3.34
C LEU A 374 -10.10 -7.53 2.64
N VAL A 375 -10.22 -7.05 1.41
CA VAL A 375 -11.50 -6.98 0.67
C VAL A 375 -12.16 -8.33 0.48
N GLN A 376 -11.37 -9.40 0.32
CA GLN A 376 -11.88 -10.76 0.15
C GLN A 376 -11.80 -11.60 1.42
N LEU A 377 -11.61 -10.96 2.57
CA LEU A 377 -11.40 -11.63 3.85
C LEU A 377 -12.56 -12.57 4.19
N GLN A 378 -13.80 -12.17 3.89
CA GLN A 378 -15.02 -12.98 4.09
C GLN A 378 -15.02 -14.28 3.26
N ARG A 379 -14.26 -14.33 2.16
CA ARG A 379 -14.09 -15.51 1.30
C ARG A 379 -12.88 -16.36 1.72
N GLY A 380 -12.23 -16.03 2.84
CA GLY A 380 -11.02 -16.72 3.29
C GLY A 380 -9.78 -16.38 2.47
N LEU A 381 -9.78 -15.22 1.79
CA LEU A 381 -8.68 -14.76 0.94
C LEU A 381 -8.15 -13.42 1.43
N CYS A 382 -6.83 -13.28 1.48
CA CYS A 382 -6.17 -12.01 1.78
C CYS A 382 -5.04 -11.67 0.81
N GLY A 383 -4.89 -10.40 0.49
CA GLY A 383 -3.95 -9.86 -0.47
C GLY A 383 -2.53 -9.65 0.04
N VAL A 384 -2.02 -10.39 1.04
CA VAL A 384 -0.71 -10.10 1.66
C VAL A 384 0.43 -9.96 0.64
N HIS A 385 0.45 -10.80 -0.39
CA HIS A 385 1.39 -10.68 -1.53
C HIS A 385 1.37 -9.33 -2.26
N THR A 386 0.21 -8.69 -2.39
CA THR A 386 0.12 -7.37 -3.03
C THR A 386 0.82 -6.31 -2.19
N LEU A 387 0.80 -6.43 -0.86
CA LEU A 387 1.56 -5.54 0.03
C LEU A 387 3.07 -5.79 -0.09
N VAL A 388 3.51 -7.05 -0.23
CA VAL A 388 4.93 -7.37 -0.48
C VAL A 388 5.41 -6.76 -1.79
N HIS A 389 4.63 -6.89 -2.87
CA HIS A 389 4.94 -6.26 -4.16
C HIS A 389 4.95 -4.73 -4.05
N PHE A 390 3.98 -4.14 -3.36
CA PHE A 390 3.95 -2.69 -3.10
C PHE A 390 5.23 -2.22 -2.41
N ILE A 391 5.70 -2.91 -1.38
CA ILE A 391 6.96 -2.59 -0.68
C ILE A 391 8.16 -2.69 -1.61
N ALA A 392 8.25 -3.78 -2.40
CA ALA A 392 9.33 -3.98 -3.36
C ALA A 392 9.37 -2.90 -4.44
N ASP A 393 8.20 -2.50 -4.94
CA ASP A 393 8.06 -1.50 -5.98
C ASP A 393 8.34 -0.10 -5.44
N MET A 394 7.89 0.21 -4.22
CA MET A 394 8.23 1.46 -3.53
C MET A 394 9.74 1.58 -3.29
N ALA A 395 10.40 0.51 -2.86
CA ALA A 395 11.86 0.48 -2.71
C ALA A 395 12.56 0.71 -4.07
N ARG A 396 12.01 0.17 -5.16
CA ARG A 396 12.54 0.38 -6.52
C ARG A 396 12.37 1.82 -6.96
N GLN A 397 11.20 2.39 -6.71
CA GLN A 397 10.90 3.78 -7.05
C GLN A 397 11.79 4.74 -6.27
N PHE A 398 11.98 4.50 -4.96
CA PHE A 398 12.93 5.28 -4.17
C PHE A 398 14.37 5.12 -4.69
N SER A 399 14.81 3.91 -5.04
CA SER A 399 16.15 3.72 -5.60
C SER A 399 16.34 4.50 -6.91
N ARG A 400 15.30 4.58 -7.76
CA ARG A 400 15.33 5.35 -9.00
C ARG A 400 15.36 6.85 -8.71
N TYR A 401 14.54 7.29 -7.77
CA TYR A 401 14.52 8.67 -7.28
C TYR A 401 15.90 9.11 -6.79
N TYR A 402 16.50 8.34 -5.89
CA TYR A 402 17.81 8.63 -5.31
C TYR A 402 18.93 8.70 -6.36
N ARG A 403 18.89 7.83 -7.38
CA ARG A 403 19.89 7.85 -8.47
C ARG A 403 19.77 9.10 -9.33
N ASN A 404 18.56 9.57 -9.60
CA ASN A 404 18.31 10.65 -10.55
C ASN A 404 18.21 12.04 -9.89
N LYS A 405 17.89 12.09 -8.59
CA LYS A 405 17.74 13.35 -7.84
C LYS A 405 18.65 13.38 -6.65
N GLN A 406 19.56 14.36 -6.66
CA GLN A 406 20.37 14.68 -5.50
C GLN A 406 19.49 15.30 -4.43
N VAL A 407 19.30 14.59 -3.31
CA VAL A 407 18.49 15.06 -2.18
C VAL A 407 19.27 16.06 -1.33
N LEU A 408 20.50 15.72 -0.95
CA LEU A 408 21.40 16.63 -0.22
C LEU A 408 22.22 17.43 -1.22
N LEU A 409 21.76 18.65 -1.49
CA LEU A 409 22.40 19.61 -2.41
C LEU A 409 23.56 20.34 -1.73
N GLN A 410 24.42 21.02 -2.49
CA GLN A 410 25.44 21.89 -1.89
C GLN A 410 24.75 22.96 -1.02
N GLY A 411 25.35 23.32 0.11
CA GLY A 411 24.84 24.31 1.07
C GLY A 411 24.88 25.74 0.51
N ARG A 412 24.13 26.00 -0.56
CA ARG A 412 23.91 27.31 -1.18
C ARG A 412 22.48 27.74 -0.88
N ASP A 413 22.29 28.99 -0.48
CA ASP A 413 20.99 29.50 -0.02
C ASP A 413 19.86 29.27 -1.03
N GLN A 414 20.14 29.46 -2.32
CA GLN A 414 19.19 29.27 -3.42
C GLN A 414 18.66 27.83 -3.54
N LEU A 415 19.42 26.83 -3.08
CA LEU A 415 19.06 25.41 -3.16
C LEU A 415 18.36 24.90 -1.89
N THR A 416 18.37 25.71 -0.83
CA THR A 416 17.80 25.36 0.47
C THR A 416 16.30 25.04 0.42
N PRO A 417 15.45 25.81 -0.29
CA PRO A 417 14.02 25.50 -0.39
C PRO A 417 13.76 24.12 -1.01
N VAL A 418 14.45 23.81 -2.11
CA VAL A 418 14.35 22.50 -2.80
C VAL A 418 14.85 21.38 -1.91
N LEU A 419 15.96 21.59 -1.21
CA LEU A 419 16.51 20.63 -0.27
C LEU A 419 15.49 20.30 0.82
N HIS A 420 14.89 21.30 1.47
CA HIS A 420 13.90 21.09 2.52
C HIS A 420 12.66 20.34 2.03
N ALA A 421 12.12 20.71 0.86
CA ALA A 421 10.99 20.02 0.24
C ALA A 421 11.31 18.54 -0.02
N ARG A 422 12.48 18.24 -0.59
CA ARG A 422 12.93 16.86 -0.84
C ARG A 422 13.16 16.08 0.45
N VAL A 423 13.72 16.70 1.48
CA VAL A 423 13.91 16.04 2.79
C VAL A 423 12.56 15.68 3.42
N TYR A 424 11.54 16.53 3.32
CA TYR A 424 10.18 16.18 3.76
C TYR A 424 9.60 15.00 2.97
N LEU A 425 9.77 14.98 1.64
CA LEU A 425 9.36 13.84 0.82
C LEU A 425 10.07 12.55 1.27
N ILE A 426 11.38 12.59 1.50
CA ILE A 426 12.15 11.44 1.98
C ILE A 426 11.70 10.99 3.38
N LYS A 427 11.38 11.92 4.29
CA LYS A 427 10.81 11.57 5.59
C LYS A 427 9.48 10.83 5.43
N ALA A 428 8.60 11.29 4.54
CA ALA A 428 7.32 10.63 4.29
C ALA A 428 7.48 9.24 3.65
N VAL A 429 8.40 9.09 2.69
CA VAL A 429 8.79 7.78 2.11
C VAL A 429 9.28 6.82 3.19
N ARG A 430 10.10 7.30 4.13
CA ARG A 430 10.58 6.51 5.28
C ARG A 430 9.41 6.03 6.16
N GLU A 431 8.49 6.93 6.54
CA GLU A 431 7.35 6.55 7.39
C GLU A 431 6.48 5.47 6.74
N VAL A 432 6.09 5.65 5.48
CA VAL A 432 5.22 4.72 4.77
C VAL A 432 5.92 3.38 4.52
N LEU A 433 7.21 3.37 4.18
CA LEU A 433 7.98 2.13 4.06
C LEU A 433 8.05 1.40 5.40
N ASN A 434 8.33 2.12 6.48
CA ASN A 434 8.42 1.56 7.83
C ASN A 434 7.08 1.01 8.32
N ALA A 435 5.98 1.73 8.07
CA ALA A 435 4.62 1.26 8.37
C ALA A 435 4.29 -0.02 7.57
N SER A 436 4.63 -0.06 6.29
CA SER A 436 4.43 -1.23 5.44
C SER A 436 5.23 -2.46 5.91
N LEU A 437 6.50 -2.26 6.30
CA LEU A 437 7.34 -3.32 6.88
C LEU A 437 6.82 -3.78 8.24
N ALA A 438 6.35 -2.86 9.08
CA ALA A 438 5.77 -3.17 10.37
C ALA A 438 4.52 -4.05 10.26
N ILE A 439 3.67 -3.84 9.25
CA ILE A 439 2.54 -4.74 8.94
C ILE A 439 3.04 -6.18 8.72
N MET A 440 4.12 -6.34 7.93
CA MET A 440 4.76 -7.63 7.67
C MET A 440 5.47 -8.21 8.90
N GLY A 441 5.63 -7.44 9.98
CA GLY A 441 6.39 -7.84 11.18
C GLY A 441 7.89 -7.76 10.97
N ILE A 442 8.31 -6.95 10.01
CA ILE A 442 9.70 -6.69 9.67
C ILE A 442 10.10 -5.39 10.35
N LYS A 443 11.20 -5.42 11.11
CA LYS A 443 11.78 -4.21 11.69
C LYS A 443 12.56 -3.47 10.59
N PRO A 444 12.37 -2.15 10.44
CA PRO A 444 13.20 -1.34 9.55
C PRO A 444 14.68 -1.45 9.88
N VAL A 445 15.51 -1.35 8.85
CA VAL A 445 16.97 -1.45 8.99
C VAL A 445 17.55 -0.05 8.98
N THR A 446 18.32 0.30 10.02
CA THR A 446 18.87 1.65 10.20
C THR A 446 20.26 1.85 9.58
N TYR A 447 20.93 0.75 9.26
CA TYR A 447 22.22 0.71 8.57
C TYR A 447 22.44 -0.69 7.96
N MET A 448 23.15 -0.75 6.83
CA MET A 448 23.54 -2.00 6.15
C MET A 448 24.93 -1.83 5.52
#